data_AF-A0A483ZEH8-F1
#
_entry.id   AF-A0A483ZEH8-F1
#
_cell.length_a   1.000
_cell.length_b   1.000
_cell.length_c   1.000
_cell.angle_alpha   90.00
_cell.angle_beta   90.00
_cell.angle_gamma   90.00
#
_symmetry.space_group_name_H-M   'P 1'
#
loop_
_entity.id
_entity.type
_entity.pdbx_description
1 polymer ?
#
loop_
_entity_poly.entity_id
_entity_poly.type
_entity_poly.pdbx_seq_one_letter_code
_entity_poly.pdbx_strand_id
1 'polypeptide(L)' 'MGMFDTVRFRYRMPDGVTGTDFQTDDLDCECEFYEISAEGRLLRWMGDGTRTDTCFDGMLTLSADDGYHLYFEHGT' A
#
# COMPACT_ATOMS: atom_id res chain seq x y z
N MET A 1 -1.87 4.67 -21.40
CA MET A 1 -1.41 5.40 -20.21
C MET A 1 -2.13 4.76 -19.04
N GLY A 2 -1.45 3.89 -18.29
CA GLY A 2 -2.02 3.19 -17.14
C GLY A 2 -2.03 4.13 -15.94
N MET A 3 -3.16 4.22 -15.26
CA MET A 3 -3.27 4.90 -13.97
C MET A 3 -2.75 3.91 -12.92
N PHE A 4 -1.91 4.35 -12.00
CA PHE A 4 -1.35 3.53 -10.93
C PHE A 4 -1.45 4.29 -9.62
N ASP A 5 -1.84 3.62 -8.55
CA ASP A 5 -1.87 4.20 -7.21
C ASP A 5 -0.48 4.20 -6.60
N THR A 6 -0.21 5.16 -5.72
CA THR A 6 1.08 5.27 -5.03
C THR A 6 0.93 4.82 -3.59
N VAL A 7 1.57 3.73 -3.23
CA VAL A 7 1.63 3.19 -1.87
C VAL A 7 2.94 3.61 -1.21
N ARG A 8 2.84 4.33 -0.11
CA ARG A 8 3.98 4.80 0.68
C ARG A 8 4.22 3.92 1.90
N PHE A 9 5.50 3.65 2.13
CA PHE A 9 5.98 2.87 3.27
C PHE A 9 6.76 3.79 4.18
N ARG A 10 6.22 4.00 5.38
CA ARG A 10 6.93 4.71 6.45
C ARG A 10 7.79 3.80 7.32
N TYR A 11 7.57 2.51 7.24
CA TYR A 11 8.26 1.50 8.04
C TYR A 11 9.03 0.56 7.14
N ARG A 12 10.12 0.02 7.67
CA ARG A 12 10.87 -1.03 7.00
C ARG A 12 9.91 -2.21 6.82
N MET A 13 9.70 -2.61 5.57
CA MET A 13 8.87 -3.78 5.31
C MET A 13 9.50 -5.00 6.02
N PRO A 14 8.67 -5.95 6.48
CA PRO A 14 9.15 -7.10 7.27
C PRO A 14 10.16 -7.98 6.51
N ASP A 15 10.17 -7.92 5.18
CA ASP A 15 11.12 -8.57 4.28
C ASP A 15 12.46 -7.81 4.13
N GLY A 16 12.57 -6.61 4.72
CA GLY A 16 13.76 -5.78 4.70
C GLY A 16 13.84 -4.79 3.54
N VAL A 17 12.81 -4.72 2.68
CA VAL A 17 12.78 -3.75 1.57
C VAL A 17 12.76 -2.32 2.10
N THR A 18 13.69 -1.52 1.57
CA THR A 18 13.84 -0.09 1.86
C THR A 18 13.43 0.72 0.64
N GLY A 19 12.13 0.79 0.38
CA GLY A 19 11.54 1.77 -0.54
C GLY A 19 10.50 2.58 0.20
N THR A 20 10.40 3.88 -0.08
CA THR A 20 9.39 4.75 0.53
C THR A 20 8.12 4.85 -0.30
N ASP A 21 8.19 4.59 -1.61
CA ASP A 21 7.11 4.86 -2.55
C ASP A 21 7.10 3.75 -3.61
N PHE A 22 5.98 3.04 -3.73
CA PHE A 22 5.76 1.97 -4.71
C PHE A 22 4.47 2.25 -5.47
N GLN A 23 4.35 1.70 -6.68
CA GLN A 23 3.13 1.80 -7.46
C GLN A 23 2.38 0.47 -7.45
N THR A 24 1.05 0.53 -7.47
CA THR A 24 0.19 -0.64 -7.60
C THR A 24 -0.97 -0.30 -8.52
N ASP A 25 -1.42 -1.26 -9.33
CA ASP A 25 -2.67 -1.17 -10.08
C ASP A 25 -3.82 -1.95 -9.43
N ASP A 26 -3.56 -2.66 -8.32
CA ASP A 26 -4.56 -3.46 -7.61
C ASP A 26 -5.60 -2.60 -6.84
N LEU A 27 -5.38 -1.30 -6.67
CA LEU A 27 -6.20 -0.41 -5.81
C LEU A 27 -7.15 0.51 -6.57
N ASP A 28 -7.98 -0.04 -7.47
CA ASP A 28 -9.00 0.69 -8.26
C ASP A 28 -8.50 1.94 -9.03
N CYS A 29 -7.19 2.21 -9.00
CA CYS A 29 -6.53 3.30 -9.69
C CYS A 29 -7.10 4.68 -9.32
N GLU A 30 -7.68 4.89 -8.13
CA GLU A 30 -8.27 6.19 -7.77
C GLU A 30 -7.23 7.34 -7.67
N CYS A 31 -5.94 7.06 -7.89
CA CYS A 31 -4.84 8.01 -7.92
C CYS A 31 -4.63 8.65 -6.54
N GLU A 32 -4.64 7.77 -5.54
CA GLU A 32 -4.57 8.15 -4.14
C GLU A 32 -3.32 7.60 -3.47
N PHE A 33 -2.91 8.33 -2.43
CA PHE A 33 -1.80 7.91 -1.60
C PHE A 33 -2.32 6.88 -0.61
N TYR A 34 -1.66 5.74 -0.53
CA TYR A 34 -1.92 4.76 0.50
C TYR A 34 -0.71 4.67 1.42
N GLU A 35 -0.93 4.37 2.69
CA GLU A 35 0.12 4.18 3.68
C GLU A 35 -0.11 2.85 4.39
N ILE A 36 0.92 2.03 4.52
CA ILE A 36 0.83 0.81 5.32
C ILE A 36 1.18 1.12 6.77
N SER A 37 0.26 0.80 7.68
CA SER A 37 0.45 0.97 9.12
C SER A 37 1.50 0.00 9.67
N ALA A 38 2.04 0.30 10.85
CA ALA A 38 2.96 -0.62 11.54
C ALA A 38 2.31 -1.98 11.89
N GLU A 39 0.98 -2.05 11.89
CA GLU A 39 0.20 -3.27 12.10
C GLU A 39 -0.02 -4.07 10.81
N GLY A 40 0.54 -3.61 9.68
CA GLY A 40 0.39 -4.26 8.39
C GLY A 40 -0.97 -4.01 7.74
N ARG A 41 -1.65 -2.91 8.07
CA ARG A 41 -2.94 -2.54 7.46
C ARG A 41 -2.78 -1.47 6.40
N LEU A 42 -3.58 -1.53 5.35
CA LEU A 42 -3.60 -0.52 4.29
C LEU A 42 -4.50 0.66 4.68
N LEU A 43 -3.89 1.83 4.86
CA LEU A 43 -4.57 3.07 5.16
C LEU A 43 -4.63 3.95 3.90
N ARG A 44 -5.79 4.51 3.58
CA ARG A 44 -5.96 5.52 2.53
C ARG A 44 -5.66 6.90 3.11
N TRP A 45 -4.83 7.67 2.41
CA TRP A 45 -4.52 9.04 2.77
C TRP A 45 -5.63 9.96 2.24
N MET A 46 -6.33 10.60 3.15
CA MET A 46 -7.38 11.54 2.84
C MET A 46 -6.75 12.92 2.61
N GLY A 47 -7.30 13.72 1.69
CA GLY A 47 -6.78 15.05 1.35
C GLY A 47 -6.79 16.07 2.52
N ASP A 48 -7.47 15.74 3.62
CA ASP A 48 -7.47 16.48 4.89
C ASP A 48 -6.32 16.09 5.83
N GLY A 49 -5.45 15.16 5.43
CA GLY A 49 -4.32 14.64 6.21
C GLY A 49 -4.68 13.52 7.18
N THR A 50 -5.94 13.05 7.18
CA THR A 50 -6.35 11.86 7.94
C THR A 50 -6.00 10.57 7.20
N ARG A 51 -5.90 9.48 7.95
CA ARG A 51 -5.61 8.13 7.42
C ARG A 51 -6.79 7.24 7.78
N THR A 52 -7.47 6.70 6.78
CA THR A 52 -8.61 5.83 6.99
C THR A 52 -8.23 4.40 6.65
N ASP A 53 -8.52 3.47 7.56
CA ASP A 53 -8.33 2.05 7.28
C ASP A 53 -9.26 1.61 6.15
N THR A 54 -8.70 1.01 5.11
CA THR A 54 -9.46 0.56 3.95
C THR A 54 -10.13 -0.79 4.18
N CYS A 55 -9.80 -1.49 5.28
CA CYS A 55 -10.10 -2.89 5.50
C CYS A 55 -9.73 -3.78 4.30
N PHE A 56 -8.71 -3.39 3.53
CA PHE A 56 -8.25 -4.17 2.39
C PHE A 56 -7.74 -5.54 2.87
N ASP A 57 -8.30 -6.59 2.29
CA ASP A 57 -7.97 -7.98 2.54
C ASP A 57 -7.61 -8.61 1.19
N GLY A 58 -6.48 -9.32 1.15
CA GLY A 58 -5.98 -9.94 -0.06
C GLY A 58 -4.53 -9.60 -0.37
N MET A 59 -4.16 -9.80 -1.64
CA MET A 59 -2.81 -9.61 -2.12
C MET A 59 -2.71 -8.30 -2.89
N LEU A 60 -1.65 -7.53 -2.62
CA LEU A 60 -1.34 -6.29 -3.31
C LEU A 60 0.01 -6.41 -4.02
N THR A 61 0.03 -6.16 -5.32
CA THR A 61 1.23 -6.24 -6.14
C THR A 61 1.84 -4.85 -6.27
N LEU A 62 3.02 -4.69 -5.73
CA LEU A 62 3.83 -3.49 -5.84
C LEU A 62 4.85 -3.62 -6.96
N SER A 63 5.01 -2.56 -7.72
CA SER A 63 6.10 -2.38 -8.68
C SER A 63 7.41 -2.08 -7.95
N ALA A 64 7.98 -3.09 -7.29
CA ALA A 64 9.37 -3.08 -6.85
C ALA A 64 10.29 -3.58 -7.97
N ASP A 65 11.62 -3.46 -7.81
CA ASP A 65 12.63 -3.87 -8.80
C ASP A 65 12.42 -5.31 -9.32
N ASP A 66 11.93 -6.22 -8.47
CA ASP A 66 11.62 -7.63 -8.81
C ASP A 66 10.11 -7.94 -8.83
N GLY A 67 9.25 -6.93 -8.59
CA GLY A 67 7.83 -7.13 -8.27
C GLY A 67 7.67 -7.67 -6.85
N TYR A 68 6.90 -6.98 -6.01
CA TYR A 68 6.74 -7.33 -4.61
C TYR A 68 5.29 -7.56 -4.24
N HIS A 69 4.99 -8.65 -3.55
CA HIS A 69 3.63 -9.00 -3.16
C HIS A 69 3.44 -8.86 -1.65
N LEU A 70 2.44 -8.09 -1.26
CA LEU A 70 2.01 -7.95 0.12
C LEU A 70 0.70 -8.70 0.33
N TYR A 71 0.62 -9.42 1.44
CA TYR A 71 -0.58 -10.10 1.87
C TYR A 71 -1.14 -9.38 3.09
N PHE A 72 -2.38 -8.94 2.97
CA PHE A 72 -3.16 -8.36 4.05
C PHE A 72 -4.16 -9.42 4.49
N GLU A 73 -4.03 -9.87 5.73
CA GLU A 73 -5.01 -10.73 6.37
C GLU A 73 -5.85 -9.89 7.31
N HIS A 74 -7.17 -9.98 7.19
CA HIS A 74 -8.08 -9.44 8.19
C HIS A 74 -7.84 -10.17 9.52
N GLY A 75 -7.09 -9.53 10.43
CA GLY A 75 -6.75 -10.11 11.73
C GLY A 75 -8.01 -10.66 12.42
N THR A 76 -8.02 -11.97 12.66
CA THR A 76 -9.09 -12.73 13.32
C THR A 76 -9.43 -12.21 14.71
#